data_AF-A0A8S1VL19-F1
#
_entry.id   AF-A0A8S1VL19-F1
#
_cell.length_a   1.000
_cell.length_b   1.000
_cell.length_c   1.000
_cell.angle_alpha   90.00
_cell.angle_beta   90.00
_cell.angle_gamma   90.00
#
_symmetry.space_group_name_H-M   'P 1'
#
loop_
_entity.id
_entity.type
_entity.pdbx_description
1 polymer ?
#
loop_
_entity_poly.entity_id
_entity_poly.type
_entity_poly.pdbx_seq_one_letter_code
_entity_poly.pdbx_strand_id
1 'polypeptide(L)'
;MQNQPDSLTPFINNSRAYNFTNNYDYAYKQNNLKFMQSQNQEYEIQKQKQNNDEEQVLIQYYVYQDFQNLINLLYSYQAVKNYFIDQHYHSAIILSRNKIILQLNISNSIHYDLQQTNKNTSGQDTLEKEKKNLKNILYNMKNDLNMKDLDNECLGYLNIYTQNSLAEYVKIKQIPLEQSNINYNFNQNVLDKVLPQISFLDEQIKQLKQRKQYHIPSESQIKQKAKEYEKITYHNLLINYPRNNYNLRSPSKQDYMSSQFEIEKSPKKQSNISKSQIYSTDFRYSKNNEFQNYIQ
;
A
#
# COMPACT_ATOMS: atom_id res chain seq x y z
N MET A 1 90.06 -72.62 5.54
CA MET A 1 89.53 -71.24 5.51
C MET A 1 88.28 -71.23 4.63
N GLN A 2 87.17 -70.71 5.19
CA GLN A 2 85.94 -70.18 4.55
C GLN A 2 85.10 -71.15 3.67
N ASN A 3 83.93 -71.64 4.10
CA ASN A 3 82.60 -71.01 4.36
C ASN A 3 81.66 -70.99 3.12
N GLN A 4 80.73 -71.98 3.08
CA GLN A 4 79.26 -71.90 2.82
C GLN A 4 78.67 -71.12 1.60
N PRO A 5 77.35 -71.21 1.29
CA PRO A 5 76.49 -72.37 1.03
C PRO A 5 75.48 -72.15 -0.16
N ASP A 6 74.57 -73.11 -0.37
CA ASP A 6 73.41 -73.11 -1.27
C ASP A 6 72.44 -71.92 -1.13
N SER A 7 71.70 -71.57 -2.20
CA SER A 7 70.26 -71.23 -2.08
C SER A 7 69.48 -71.29 -3.41
N LEU A 8 68.51 -72.19 -3.44
CA LEU A 8 67.31 -72.11 -4.27
C LEU A 8 66.28 -71.24 -3.55
N THR A 9 65.73 -70.22 -4.20
CA THR A 9 64.56 -69.47 -3.73
C THR A 9 63.34 -69.83 -4.57
N PRO A 10 62.20 -70.21 -3.96
CA PRO A 10 60.93 -70.24 -4.66
C PRO A 10 60.26 -68.85 -4.60
N PHE A 11 59.66 -68.49 -5.72
CA PHE A 11 58.82 -67.31 -5.90
C PHE A 11 57.69 -67.26 -4.86
N ILE A 12 57.65 -66.20 -4.05
CA ILE A 12 56.49 -65.83 -3.25
C ILE A 12 55.65 -64.85 -4.07
N ASN A 13 54.44 -65.29 -4.44
CA ASN A 13 53.40 -64.48 -5.05
C ASN A 13 52.97 -63.35 -4.11
N ASN A 14 53.34 -62.11 -4.46
CA ASN A 14 52.83 -60.89 -3.83
C ASN A 14 51.55 -60.44 -4.55
N SER A 15 50.40 -61.00 -4.17
CA SER A 15 49.08 -60.55 -4.61
C SER A 15 48.26 -60.02 -3.42
N ARG A 16 48.72 -58.91 -2.81
CA ARG A 16 47.97 -58.16 -1.77
C ARG A 16 48.23 -56.65 -1.79
N ALA A 17 48.08 -55.98 -2.94
CA ALA A 17 48.31 -54.52 -3.03
C ALA A 17 47.24 -53.73 -3.82
N TYR A 18 45.98 -54.20 -3.91
CA TYR A 18 44.94 -53.53 -4.71
C TYR A 18 43.60 -53.28 -4.00
N ASN A 19 43.57 -53.05 -2.68
CA ASN A 19 42.29 -52.78 -1.98
C ASN A 19 42.26 -51.53 -1.06
N PHE A 20 43.32 -50.71 -1.01
CA PHE A 20 43.36 -49.56 -0.09
C PHE A 20 43.04 -48.19 -0.71
N THR A 21 42.95 -48.09 -2.04
CA THR A 21 42.71 -46.80 -2.74
C THR A 21 41.24 -46.46 -2.95
N ASN A 22 40.32 -47.44 -2.93
CA ASN A 22 38.88 -47.19 -3.18
C ASN A 22 38.14 -46.55 -2.00
N ASN A 23 38.67 -46.58 -0.78
CA ASN A 23 37.94 -46.13 0.41
C ASN A 23 38.06 -44.61 0.67
N TYR A 24 39.19 -44.01 0.27
CA TYR A 24 39.41 -42.56 0.40
C TYR A 24 38.54 -41.75 -0.57
N ASP A 25 38.32 -42.29 -1.77
CA ASP A 25 37.56 -41.61 -2.83
C ASP A 25 36.04 -41.57 -2.52
N TYR A 26 35.52 -42.61 -1.86
CA TYR A 26 34.14 -42.65 -1.37
C TYR A 26 33.91 -41.70 -0.19
N ALA A 27 34.84 -41.65 0.77
CA ALA A 27 34.76 -40.73 1.91
C ALA A 27 34.84 -39.26 1.46
N TYR A 28 35.70 -38.96 0.48
CA TYR A 28 35.83 -37.62 -0.09
C TYR A 28 34.57 -37.20 -0.88
N LYS A 29 34.00 -38.09 -1.70
CA LYS A 29 32.73 -37.84 -2.41
C LYS A 29 31.55 -37.65 -1.46
N GLN A 30 31.46 -38.43 -0.38
CA GLN A 30 30.42 -38.29 0.66
C GLN A 30 30.54 -36.96 1.42
N ASN A 31 31.75 -36.53 1.77
CA ASN A 31 31.97 -35.24 2.43
C ASN A 31 31.67 -34.06 1.51
N ASN A 32 32.02 -34.13 0.22
CA ASN A 32 31.63 -33.10 -0.76
C ASN A 32 30.12 -33.01 -0.98
N LEU A 33 29.41 -34.15 -1.00
CA LEU A 33 27.94 -34.18 -1.11
C LEU A 33 27.26 -33.55 0.11
N LYS A 34 27.75 -33.86 1.31
CA LYS A 34 27.24 -33.24 2.55
C LYS A 34 27.52 -31.74 2.59
N PHE A 35 28.72 -31.32 2.18
CA PHE A 35 29.10 -29.91 2.10
C PHE A 35 28.25 -29.13 1.09
N MET A 36 28.00 -29.71 -0.09
CA MET A 36 27.11 -29.11 -1.08
C MET A 36 25.65 -29.06 -0.61
N GLN A 37 25.17 -30.10 0.07
CA GLN A 37 23.83 -30.10 0.67
C GLN A 37 23.69 -29.03 1.76
N SER A 38 24.70 -28.85 2.62
CA SER A 38 24.69 -27.78 3.62
C SER A 38 24.74 -26.38 3.00
N GLN A 39 25.53 -26.16 1.94
CA GLN A 39 25.53 -24.87 1.22
C GLN A 39 24.18 -24.57 0.57
N ASN A 40 23.54 -25.56 -0.05
CA ASN A 40 22.21 -25.37 -0.65
C ASN A 40 21.15 -25.08 0.42
N GLN A 41 21.20 -25.76 1.57
CA GLN A 41 20.31 -25.47 2.70
C GLN A 41 20.51 -24.06 3.27
N GLU A 42 21.75 -23.62 3.47
CA GLU A 42 22.04 -22.26 3.93
C GLU A 42 21.55 -21.20 2.93
N TYR A 43 21.71 -21.45 1.63
CA TYR A 43 21.21 -20.57 0.58
C TYR A 43 19.67 -20.50 0.58
N GLU A 44 18.99 -21.63 0.74
CA GLU A 44 17.52 -21.66 0.84
C GLU A 44 17.01 -20.94 2.09
N ILE A 45 17.66 -21.12 3.24
CA ILE A 45 17.35 -20.41 4.48
C ILE A 45 17.53 -18.90 4.31
N GLN A 46 18.63 -18.46 3.68
CA GLN A 46 18.86 -17.04 3.40
C GLN A 46 17.78 -16.46 2.47
N LYS A 47 17.37 -17.20 1.44
CA LYS A 47 16.31 -16.78 0.52
C LYS A 47 14.95 -16.68 1.22
N GLN A 48 14.61 -17.65 2.07
CA GLN A 48 13.39 -17.61 2.88
C GLN A 48 13.39 -16.41 3.84
N LYS A 49 14.50 -16.16 4.53
CA LYS A 49 14.64 -15.00 5.42
C LYS A 49 14.46 -13.68 4.66
N GLN A 50 15.08 -13.56 3.49
CA GLN A 50 14.96 -12.38 2.64
C GLN A 50 13.53 -12.10 2.18
N ASN A 51 12.74 -13.14 1.89
CA ASN A 51 11.34 -13.02 1.53
C ASN A 51 10.48 -12.58 2.72
N ASN A 52 10.74 -13.14 3.90
CA ASN A 52 10.01 -12.79 5.12
C ASN A 52 10.22 -11.32 5.52
N ASP A 53 11.46 -10.81 5.39
CA ASP A 53 11.77 -9.39 5.66
C ASP A 53 11.02 -8.45 4.70
N GLU A 54 10.92 -8.82 3.41
CA GLU A 54 10.17 -8.04 2.41
C GLU A 54 8.66 -8.04 2.69
N GLU A 55 8.08 -9.21 3.00
CA GLU A 55 6.66 -9.37 3.33
C GLU A 55 6.30 -8.55 4.58
N GLN A 56 7.13 -8.60 5.62
CA GLN A 56 6.93 -7.83 6.84
C GLN A 56 6.89 -6.32 6.57
N VAL A 57 7.85 -5.80 5.80
CA VAL A 57 7.95 -4.36 5.49
C VAL A 57 6.75 -3.87 4.70
N LEU A 58 6.25 -4.67 3.75
CA LEU A 58 5.06 -4.33 2.98
C LEU A 58 3.80 -4.32 3.83
N ILE A 59 3.62 -5.31 4.71
CA ILE A 59 2.49 -5.36 5.65
C ILE A 59 2.50 -4.10 6.54
N GLN A 60 3.66 -3.77 7.12
CA GLN A 60 3.81 -2.57 7.93
C GLN A 60 3.45 -1.32 7.13
N TYR A 61 4.01 -1.16 5.93
CA TYR A 61 3.72 -0.01 5.07
C TYR A 61 2.22 0.13 4.79
N TYR A 62 1.56 -0.92 4.31
CA TYR A 62 0.13 -0.84 3.95
C TYR A 62 -0.76 -0.57 5.16
N VAL A 63 -0.51 -1.24 6.30
CA VAL A 63 -1.31 -1.04 7.53
C VAL A 63 -1.19 0.40 8.04
N TYR A 64 0.02 0.94 8.11
CA TYR A 64 0.24 2.28 8.66
C TYR A 64 -0.09 3.41 7.67
N GLN A 65 0.13 3.22 6.37
CA GLN A 65 -0.23 4.20 5.35
C GLN A 65 -1.76 4.31 5.19
N ASP A 66 -2.47 3.18 5.18
CA ASP A 66 -3.94 3.14 5.17
C ASP A 66 -4.52 3.88 6.38
N PHE A 67 -3.99 3.58 7.57
CA PHE A 67 -4.42 4.26 8.79
C PHE A 67 -4.15 5.77 8.76
N GLN A 68 -2.95 6.19 8.35
CA GLN A 68 -2.62 7.62 8.22
C GLN A 68 -3.57 8.34 7.27
N ASN A 69 -3.91 7.72 6.14
CA ASN A 69 -4.84 8.29 5.17
C ASN A 69 -6.23 8.52 5.80
N LEU A 70 -6.73 7.54 6.56
CA LEU A 70 -7.99 7.68 7.30
C LEU A 70 -7.91 8.84 8.31
N ILE A 71 -6.88 8.90 9.16
CA ILE A 71 -6.74 9.96 10.16
C ILE A 71 -6.68 11.35 9.51
N ASN A 72 -5.95 11.49 8.39
CA ASN A 72 -5.89 12.75 7.65
C ASN A 72 -7.28 13.19 7.15
N LEU A 73 -8.07 12.26 6.64
CA LEU A 73 -9.43 12.54 6.17
C LEU A 73 -10.38 12.93 7.31
N LEU A 74 -10.24 12.34 8.50
CA LEU A 74 -11.05 12.73 9.66
C LEU A 74 -10.76 14.16 10.12
N TYR A 75 -9.48 14.54 10.21
CA TYR A 75 -9.09 15.92 10.52
C TYR A 75 -9.54 16.90 9.41
N SER A 76 -9.41 16.51 8.14
CA SER A 76 -9.92 17.28 7.00
C SER A 76 -11.43 17.51 7.10
N TYR A 77 -12.18 16.46 7.44
CA TYR A 77 -13.62 16.52 7.62
C TYR A 77 -14.02 17.45 8.77
N GLN A 78 -13.33 17.36 9.92
CA GLN A 78 -13.51 18.27 11.05
C GLN A 78 -13.34 19.74 10.63
N ALA A 79 -12.28 20.05 9.86
CA ALA A 79 -12.07 21.39 9.33
C ALA A 79 -13.21 21.87 8.41
N VAL A 80 -13.72 20.99 7.53
CA VAL A 80 -14.86 21.30 6.66
C VAL A 80 -16.13 21.58 7.48
N LYS A 81 -16.44 20.76 8.49
CA LYS A 81 -17.60 20.97 9.38
C LYS A 81 -17.51 22.30 10.12
N ASN A 82 -16.34 22.59 10.70
CA ASN A 82 -16.10 23.83 11.42
C ASN A 82 -16.18 25.06 10.48
N TYR A 83 -15.79 24.89 9.22
CA TYR A 83 -15.88 25.94 8.24
C TYR A 83 -17.34 26.29 7.89
N PHE A 84 -18.18 25.27 7.75
CA PHE A 84 -19.60 25.36 7.39
C PHE A 84 -20.53 25.06 8.58
N ILE A 85 -20.21 25.59 9.75
CA ILE A 85 -20.89 25.23 11.02
C ILE A 85 -22.40 25.44 10.98
N ASP A 86 -22.87 26.49 10.27
CA ASP A 86 -24.30 26.81 10.15
C ASP A 86 -24.99 26.13 8.94
N GLN A 87 -24.25 25.34 8.15
CA GLN A 87 -24.71 24.76 6.88
C GLN A 87 -24.47 23.24 6.86
N HIS A 88 -25.12 22.50 7.75
CA HIS A 88 -24.91 21.05 7.92
C HIS A 88 -25.15 20.19 6.66
N TYR A 89 -25.92 20.70 5.68
CA TYR A 89 -26.18 20.03 4.40
C TYR A 89 -25.35 20.60 3.24
N HIS A 90 -24.32 21.40 3.53
CA HIS A 90 -23.44 21.93 2.50
C HIS A 90 -22.76 20.79 1.74
N SER A 91 -22.72 20.88 0.41
CA SER A 91 -22.23 19.77 -0.40
C SER A 91 -20.77 19.41 -0.13
N ALA A 92 -19.95 20.37 0.33
CA ALA A 92 -18.58 20.08 0.77
C ALA A 92 -18.53 19.11 1.96
N ILE A 93 -19.47 19.23 2.93
CA ILE A 93 -19.57 18.32 4.08
C ILE A 93 -19.90 16.91 3.58
N ILE A 94 -20.92 16.77 2.73
CA ILE A 94 -21.33 15.49 2.13
C ILE A 94 -20.17 14.85 1.36
N LEU A 95 -19.47 15.63 0.52
CA LEU A 95 -18.31 15.14 -0.22
C LEU A 95 -17.18 14.68 0.70
N SER A 96 -16.91 15.41 1.79
CA SER A 96 -15.88 14.99 2.76
C SER A 96 -16.26 13.70 3.52
N ARG A 97 -17.55 13.51 3.87
CA ARG A 97 -18.02 12.22 4.42
C ARG A 97 -17.83 11.09 3.41
N ASN A 98 -18.23 11.32 2.16
CA ASN A 98 -18.06 10.32 1.11
C ASN A 98 -16.59 9.93 0.89
N LYS A 99 -15.64 10.87 1.05
CA LYS A 99 -14.21 10.53 1.02
C LYS A 99 -13.81 9.61 2.16
N ILE A 100 -14.31 9.83 3.37
CA ILE A 100 -14.08 8.94 4.52
C ILE A 100 -14.69 7.56 4.25
N ILE A 101 -15.93 7.50 3.75
CA ILE A 101 -16.62 6.25 3.42
C ILE A 101 -15.85 5.46 2.37
N LEU A 102 -15.39 6.13 1.30
CA LEU A 102 -14.53 5.53 0.28
C LEU A 102 -13.24 4.99 0.89
N GLN A 103 -12.57 5.76 1.75
CA GLN A 103 -11.37 5.29 2.44
C GLN A 103 -11.67 4.05 3.29
N LEU A 104 -12.77 4.02 4.05
CA LEU A 104 -13.14 2.86 4.86
C LEU A 104 -13.37 1.59 4.01
N ASN A 105 -13.99 1.74 2.84
CA ASN A 105 -14.18 0.64 1.89
C ASN A 105 -12.82 0.16 1.32
N ILE A 106 -11.92 1.09 0.98
CA ILE A 106 -10.55 0.79 0.52
C ILE A 106 -9.77 0.08 1.63
N SER A 107 -9.79 0.60 2.86
CA SER A 107 -9.16 -0.01 4.03
C SER A 107 -9.63 -1.43 4.23
N ASN A 108 -10.95 -1.66 4.22
CA ASN A 108 -11.49 -3.01 4.39
C ASN A 108 -10.99 -3.97 3.30
N SER A 109 -10.88 -3.50 2.06
CA SER A 109 -10.33 -4.28 0.93
C SER A 109 -8.84 -4.57 1.11
N ILE A 110 -8.02 -3.56 1.47
CA ILE A 110 -6.59 -3.74 1.75
C ILE A 110 -6.38 -4.79 2.84
N HIS A 111 -7.07 -4.67 3.97
CA HIS A 111 -6.89 -5.59 5.09
C HIS A 111 -7.45 -6.99 4.80
N TYR A 112 -8.48 -7.09 3.95
CA TYR A 112 -8.95 -8.38 3.44
C TYR A 112 -7.88 -9.05 2.58
N ASP A 113 -7.31 -8.33 1.61
CA ASP A 113 -6.30 -8.86 0.69
C ASP A 113 -5.01 -9.23 1.41
N LEU A 114 -4.56 -8.42 2.37
CA LEU A 114 -3.43 -8.75 3.24
C LEU A 114 -3.69 -10.05 4.02
N GLN A 115 -4.91 -10.23 4.53
CA GLN A 115 -5.27 -11.47 5.24
C GLN A 115 -5.37 -12.66 4.29
N GLN A 116 -5.84 -12.50 3.05
CA GLN A 116 -5.91 -13.60 2.08
C GLN A 116 -4.54 -14.01 1.55
N THR A 117 -3.67 -13.04 1.31
CA THR A 117 -2.34 -13.26 0.71
C THR A 117 -1.39 -13.95 1.68
N ASN A 118 -1.46 -13.60 2.97
CA ASN A 118 -0.51 -14.07 3.98
C ASN A 118 -1.07 -15.22 4.83
N LYS A 119 -2.11 -15.93 4.36
CA LYS A 119 -2.69 -17.05 5.12
C LYS A 119 -1.65 -18.14 5.38
N ASN A 120 -1.51 -18.53 6.64
CA ASN A 120 -0.59 -19.59 7.08
C ASN A 120 0.89 -19.30 6.76
N THR A 121 1.26 -18.03 6.59
CA THR A 121 2.66 -17.57 6.45
C THR A 121 3.09 -16.78 7.68
N SER A 122 4.40 -16.51 7.80
CA SER A 122 4.93 -15.55 8.81
C SER A 122 4.37 -14.13 8.65
N GLY A 123 3.83 -13.79 7.47
CA GLY A 123 3.11 -12.55 7.24
C GLY A 123 1.81 -12.46 8.06
N GLN A 124 1.13 -13.57 8.35
CA GLN A 124 -0.07 -13.55 9.20
C GLN A 124 0.26 -13.04 10.60
N ASP A 125 1.31 -13.57 11.22
CA ASP A 125 1.75 -13.16 12.57
C ASP A 125 2.14 -11.68 12.58
N THR A 126 2.81 -11.22 11.52
CA THR A 126 3.13 -9.80 11.34
C THR A 126 1.87 -8.96 11.24
N LEU A 127 0.90 -9.35 10.40
CA LEU A 127 -0.34 -8.61 10.20
C LEU A 127 -1.13 -8.51 11.51
N GLU A 128 -1.25 -9.59 12.27
CA GLU A 128 -1.93 -9.60 13.56
C GLU A 128 -1.24 -8.72 14.59
N LYS A 129 0.10 -8.77 14.65
CA LYS A 129 0.91 -7.88 15.48
C LYS A 129 0.67 -6.42 15.13
N GLU A 130 0.74 -6.04 13.85
CA GLU A 130 0.56 -4.64 13.45
C GLU A 130 -0.88 -4.16 13.65
N LYS A 131 -1.90 -5.02 13.41
CA LYS A 131 -3.30 -4.71 13.76
C LYS A 131 -3.46 -4.46 15.26
N LYS A 132 -2.81 -5.25 16.12
CA LYS A 132 -2.83 -5.06 17.58
C LYS A 132 -2.13 -3.77 17.99
N ASN A 133 -0.96 -3.49 17.42
CA ASN A 133 -0.24 -2.23 17.65
C ASN A 133 -1.13 -1.02 17.30
N LEU A 134 -1.81 -1.08 16.17
CA LEU A 134 -2.64 0.00 15.68
C LEU A 134 -3.92 0.18 16.51
N LYS A 135 -4.50 -0.90 17.04
CA LYS A 135 -5.56 -0.83 18.06
C LYS A 135 -5.09 -0.14 19.34
N ASN A 136 -3.87 -0.39 19.78
CA ASN A 136 -3.29 0.28 20.96
C ASN A 136 -3.05 1.77 20.68
N ILE A 137 -2.53 2.12 19.50
CA ILE A 137 -2.39 3.52 19.07
C ILE A 137 -3.77 4.19 19.08
N LEU A 138 -4.80 3.56 18.51
CA LEU A 138 -6.16 4.09 18.51
C LEU A 138 -6.73 4.27 19.92
N TYR A 139 -6.46 3.33 20.83
CA TYR A 139 -6.87 3.43 22.23
C TYR A 139 -6.19 4.60 22.94
N ASN A 140 -4.88 4.74 22.77
CA ASN A 140 -4.11 5.86 23.32
C ASN A 140 -4.55 7.18 22.72
N MET A 141 -4.72 7.27 21.41
CA MET A 141 -5.27 8.45 20.75
C MET A 141 -6.64 8.83 21.31
N LYS A 142 -7.52 7.86 21.62
CA LYS A 142 -8.81 8.13 22.25
C LYS A 142 -8.69 8.65 23.69
N ASN A 143 -7.69 8.19 24.45
CA ASN A 143 -7.53 8.51 25.87
C ASN A 143 -6.65 9.74 26.14
N ASP A 144 -5.57 9.93 25.37
CA ASP A 144 -4.68 11.10 25.43
C ASP A 144 -5.38 12.37 24.93
N LEU A 145 -6.49 12.20 24.21
CA LEU A 145 -7.35 13.29 23.82
C LEU A 145 -8.28 13.63 24.98
N ASN A 146 -7.98 14.73 25.67
CA ASN A 146 -9.02 15.70 25.98
C ASN A 146 -9.91 15.82 24.74
N MET A 147 -11.17 15.35 24.80
CA MET A 147 -12.15 15.24 23.70
C MET A 147 -12.41 16.55 22.91
N LYS A 148 -11.43 17.08 22.19
CA LYS A 148 -11.55 18.33 21.42
C LYS A 148 -11.03 18.24 19.99
N ASP A 149 -10.12 17.31 19.66
CA ASP A 149 -9.56 17.25 18.31
C ASP A 149 -10.48 16.55 17.29
N LEU A 150 -11.24 15.53 17.71
CA LEU A 150 -12.20 14.80 16.85
C LEU A 150 -13.58 14.72 17.50
N ASP A 151 -14.62 14.94 16.71
CA ASP A 151 -16.01 14.83 17.17
C ASP A 151 -16.55 13.38 17.21
N ASN A 152 -17.74 13.20 17.78
CA ASN A 152 -18.37 11.89 17.93
C ASN A 152 -18.61 11.16 16.61
N GLU A 153 -18.84 11.92 15.53
CA GLU A 153 -19.04 11.34 14.19
C GLU A 153 -17.73 10.75 13.66
N CYS A 154 -16.61 11.48 13.82
CA CYS A 154 -15.28 10.98 13.50
C CYS A 154 -14.91 9.75 14.34
N LEU A 155 -15.25 9.74 15.63
CA LEU A 155 -15.08 8.56 16.49
C LEU A 155 -15.90 7.36 16.00
N GLY A 156 -17.08 7.60 15.44
CA GLY A 156 -17.90 6.58 14.77
C GLY A 156 -17.19 5.93 13.60
N TYR A 157 -16.57 6.73 12.71
CA TYR A 157 -15.79 6.19 11.59
C TYR A 157 -14.56 5.39 12.04
N LEU A 158 -13.87 5.82 13.10
CA LEU A 158 -12.77 5.05 13.69
C LEU A 158 -13.24 3.71 14.25
N ASN A 159 -14.43 3.67 14.83
CA ASN A 159 -15.03 2.42 15.29
C ASN A 159 -15.32 1.47 14.12
N ILE A 160 -15.88 1.98 13.01
CA ILE A 160 -16.10 1.20 11.79
C ILE A 160 -14.79 0.62 11.26
N TYR A 161 -13.72 1.43 11.17
CA TYR A 161 -12.40 0.96 10.76
C TYR A 161 -11.85 -0.15 11.67
N THR A 162 -11.99 0.03 12.99
CA THR A 162 -11.52 -0.95 13.99
C THR A 162 -12.27 -2.28 13.85
N GLN A 163 -13.58 -2.23 13.64
CA GLN A 163 -14.45 -3.40 13.54
C GLN A 163 -14.37 -4.13 12.21
N ASN A 164 -14.08 -3.42 11.11
CA ASN A 164 -14.13 -3.99 9.77
C ASN A 164 -12.74 -4.24 9.17
N SER A 165 -11.74 -3.40 9.45
CA SER A 165 -10.40 -3.52 8.86
C SER A 165 -9.42 -4.17 9.83
N LEU A 166 -9.49 -3.81 11.12
CA LEU A 166 -8.61 -4.37 12.16
C LEU A 166 -9.19 -5.60 12.87
N ALA A 167 -10.31 -6.16 12.38
CA ALA A 167 -10.84 -7.41 12.89
C ALA A 167 -9.83 -8.56 12.70
N GLU A 168 -9.95 -9.57 13.57
CA GLU A 168 -9.24 -10.84 13.45
C GLU A 168 -9.59 -11.52 12.11
N TYR A 169 -10.89 -11.51 11.77
CA TYR A 169 -11.38 -11.95 10.48
C TYR A 169 -12.05 -10.81 9.72
N VAL A 170 -11.44 -10.41 8.60
CA VAL A 170 -11.95 -9.36 7.73
C VAL A 170 -12.89 -9.98 6.69
N LYS A 171 -14.10 -9.42 6.58
CA LYS A 171 -15.03 -9.68 5.48
C LYS A 171 -15.14 -8.43 4.62
N ILE A 172 -15.24 -8.60 3.31
CA ILE A 172 -15.52 -7.48 2.40
C ILE A 172 -16.87 -6.88 2.77
N LYS A 173 -16.89 -5.58 3.03
CA LYS A 173 -18.06 -4.77 3.32
C LYS A 173 -17.98 -3.49 2.51
N GLN A 174 -19.12 -3.10 1.93
CA GLN A 174 -19.25 -1.84 1.24
C GLN A 174 -20.24 -0.95 1.97
N ILE A 175 -19.76 0.20 2.41
CA ILE A 175 -20.57 1.26 2.98
C ILE A 175 -21.08 2.13 1.83
N PRO A 176 -22.39 2.39 1.74
CA PRO A 176 -22.97 3.20 0.68
C PRO A 176 -22.54 4.66 0.80
N LEU A 177 -22.38 5.33 -0.34
CA LEU A 177 -22.10 6.77 -0.40
C LEU A 177 -23.39 7.57 -0.23
N GLU A 178 -23.29 8.72 0.43
CA GLU A 178 -24.37 9.70 0.50
C GLU A 178 -24.56 10.35 -0.88
N GLN A 179 -25.82 10.51 -1.28
CA GLN A 179 -26.13 11.25 -2.50
C GLN A 179 -25.85 12.73 -2.29
N SER A 180 -25.19 13.37 -3.26
CA SER A 180 -25.08 14.83 -3.31
C SER A 180 -25.91 15.35 -4.48
N ASN A 181 -26.45 16.55 -4.34
CA ASN A 181 -27.19 17.22 -5.41
C ASN A 181 -26.25 17.84 -6.48
N ILE A 182 -24.97 17.46 -6.50
CA ILE A 182 -23.99 17.98 -7.46
C ILE A 182 -24.01 17.08 -8.70
N ASN A 183 -24.21 17.71 -9.87
CA ASN A 183 -23.96 17.05 -11.15
C ASN A 183 -22.46 16.89 -11.36
N TYR A 184 -21.99 15.64 -11.44
CA TYR A 184 -20.59 15.33 -11.67
C TYR A 184 -20.30 15.34 -13.17
N ASN A 185 -19.37 16.20 -13.58
CA ASN A 185 -18.74 16.13 -14.88
C ASN A 185 -17.35 15.53 -14.74
N PHE A 186 -16.97 14.69 -15.70
CA PHE A 186 -15.61 14.18 -15.75
C PHE A 186 -14.61 15.34 -15.86
N ASN A 187 -13.60 15.34 -15.00
CA ASN A 187 -12.60 16.39 -14.94
C ASN A 187 -11.23 15.81 -15.32
N GLN A 188 -10.85 15.99 -16.60
CA GLN A 188 -9.56 15.52 -17.12
C GLN A 188 -8.38 16.06 -16.30
N ASN A 189 -8.43 17.33 -15.88
CA ASN A 189 -7.37 17.94 -15.07
C ASN A 189 -7.19 17.24 -13.70
N VAL A 190 -8.23 16.60 -13.16
CA VAL A 190 -8.11 15.77 -11.96
C VAL A 190 -7.46 14.44 -12.30
N LEU A 191 -7.87 13.80 -13.40
CA LEU A 191 -7.25 12.54 -13.85
C LEU A 191 -5.75 12.71 -14.11
N ASP A 192 -5.36 13.79 -14.79
CA ASP A 192 -3.96 14.09 -15.11
C ASP A 192 -3.10 14.30 -13.85
N LYS A 193 -3.71 14.70 -12.72
CA LYS A 193 -3.04 14.81 -11.42
C LYS A 193 -2.99 13.49 -10.66
N VAL A 194 -3.91 12.56 -10.94
CA VAL A 194 -4.02 11.26 -10.25
C VAL A 194 -3.07 10.24 -10.87
N LEU A 195 -2.99 10.14 -12.20
CA LEU A 195 -2.18 9.12 -12.86
C LEU A 195 -0.70 9.11 -12.44
N PRO A 196 0.00 10.25 -12.34
CA PRO A 196 1.39 10.27 -11.87
C PRO A 196 1.56 9.76 -10.43
N GLN A 197 0.53 9.89 -9.59
CA GLN A 197 0.57 9.41 -8.20
C GLN A 197 0.59 7.89 -8.13
N ILE A 198 0.01 7.20 -9.12
CA ILE A 198 0.06 5.73 -9.21
C ILE A 198 1.51 5.29 -9.44
N SER A 199 2.17 5.87 -10.45
CA SER A 199 3.58 5.56 -10.73
C SER A 199 4.51 5.89 -9.56
N PHE A 200 4.20 6.97 -8.82
CA PHE A 200 4.94 7.33 -7.62
C PHE A 200 4.79 6.29 -6.49
N LEU A 201 3.59 5.73 -6.30
CA LEU A 201 3.36 4.65 -5.34
C LEU A 201 4.10 3.36 -5.74
N ASP A 202 4.11 3.03 -7.04
CA ASP A 202 4.84 1.85 -7.54
C ASP A 202 6.35 1.95 -7.24
N GLU A 203 6.95 3.12 -7.49
CA GLU A 203 8.36 3.35 -7.19
C GLU A 203 8.63 3.34 -5.68
N GLN A 204 7.72 3.85 -4.84
CA GLN A 204 7.84 3.70 -3.38
C GLN A 204 7.84 2.23 -2.95
N ILE A 205 6.92 1.42 -3.45
CA ILE A 205 6.82 0.00 -3.13
C ILE A 205 8.11 -0.73 -3.55
N LYS A 206 8.62 -0.42 -4.74
CA LYS A 206 9.88 -0.96 -5.23
C LYS A 206 11.06 -0.59 -4.33
N GLN A 207 11.14 0.67 -3.89
CA GLN A 207 12.17 1.12 -2.96
C GLN A 207 12.06 0.44 -1.58
N LEU A 208 10.84 0.21 -1.08
CA LEU A 208 10.62 -0.51 0.18
C LEU A 208 11.11 -1.96 0.10
N LYS A 209 10.79 -2.65 -1.00
CA LYS A 209 11.29 -4.01 -1.27
C LYS A 209 12.81 -4.07 -1.33
N GLN A 210 13.45 -3.07 -1.95
CA GLN A 210 14.91 -2.99 -2.05
C GLN A 210 15.57 -2.70 -0.69
N ARG A 211 15.03 -1.76 0.08
CA ARG A 211 15.60 -1.33 1.38
C ARG A 211 15.30 -2.29 2.52
N LYS A 212 14.22 -3.08 2.40
CA LYS A 212 13.74 -4.03 3.43
C LYS A 212 13.57 -3.38 4.80
N GLN A 213 13.21 -2.11 4.81
CA GLN A 213 13.01 -1.34 6.03
C GLN A 213 11.88 -0.33 5.82
N TYR A 214 10.98 -0.29 6.80
CA TYR A 214 9.96 0.74 6.91
C TYR A 214 9.99 1.33 8.32
N HIS A 215 9.92 2.66 8.40
CA HIS A 215 9.82 3.35 9.69
C HIS A 215 8.35 3.43 10.08
N ILE A 216 7.97 2.66 11.10
CA ILE A 216 6.63 2.73 11.69
C ILE A 216 6.45 4.13 12.32
N PRO A 217 5.44 4.92 11.89
CA PRO A 217 5.24 6.24 12.43
C PRO A 217 4.78 6.15 13.90
N SER A 218 5.32 7.02 14.75
CA SER A 218 4.85 7.16 16.13
C SER A 218 3.48 7.85 16.16
N GLU A 219 2.75 7.69 17.26
CA GLU A 219 1.46 8.38 17.45
C GLU A 219 1.56 9.90 17.26
N SER A 220 2.62 10.51 17.79
CA SER A 220 2.89 11.94 17.61
C SER A 220 3.09 12.32 16.14
N GLN A 221 3.83 11.51 15.37
CA GLN A 221 4.03 11.71 13.94
C GLN A 221 2.71 11.59 13.17
N ILE A 222 1.85 10.64 13.54
CA ILE A 222 0.53 10.46 12.92
C ILE A 222 -0.34 11.70 13.16
N LYS A 223 -0.41 12.17 14.42
CA LYS A 223 -1.14 13.37 14.81
C LYS A 223 -0.60 14.62 14.12
N GLN A 224 0.72 14.78 14.03
CA GLN A 224 1.34 15.93 13.38
C GLN A 224 0.94 16.00 11.90
N LYS A 225 1.09 14.90 11.15
CA LYS A 225 0.70 14.84 9.74
C LYS A 225 -0.79 15.13 9.53
N ALA A 226 -1.65 14.65 10.44
CA ALA A 226 -3.08 14.92 10.38
C ALA A 226 -3.40 16.41 10.57
N LYS A 227 -2.73 17.08 11.53
CA LYS A 227 -2.85 18.52 11.77
C LYS A 227 -2.31 19.35 10.61
N GLU A 228 -1.26 18.89 9.94
CA GLU A 228 -0.77 19.53 8.71
C GLU A 228 -1.80 19.41 7.57
N TYR A 229 -2.41 18.24 7.40
CA TYR A 229 -3.46 18.00 6.42
C TYR A 229 -4.73 18.82 6.69
N GLU A 230 -5.08 19.00 7.97
CA GLU A 230 -6.15 19.90 8.42
C GLU A 230 -5.90 21.34 7.97
N LYS A 231 -4.69 21.86 8.21
CA LYS A 231 -4.30 23.23 7.82
C LYS A 231 -4.39 23.44 6.31
N ILE A 232 -3.90 22.47 5.53
CA ILE A 232 -4.00 22.50 4.06
C ILE A 232 -5.46 22.51 3.62
N THR A 233 -6.30 21.69 4.25
CA THR A 233 -7.75 21.65 3.98
C THR A 233 -8.38 23.01 4.25
N TYR A 234 -8.11 23.60 5.41
CA TYR A 234 -8.66 24.89 5.79
C TYR A 234 -8.21 26.01 4.85
N HIS A 235 -6.94 26.01 4.44
CA HIS A 235 -6.43 26.95 3.44
C HIS A 235 -7.17 26.82 2.10
N ASN A 236 -7.37 25.59 1.62
CA ASN A 236 -8.13 25.35 0.39
C ASN A 236 -9.59 25.78 0.51
N LEU A 237 -10.22 25.63 1.68
CA LEU A 237 -11.58 26.12 1.91
C LEU A 237 -11.66 27.64 1.81
N LEU A 238 -10.71 28.36 2.41
CA LEU A 238 -10.66 29.83 2.34
C LEU A 238 -10.51 30.34 0.90
N ILE A 239 -9.71 29.66 0.07
CA ILE A 239 -9.52 30.02 -1.34
C ILE A 239 -10.80 29.78 -2.14
N ASN A 240 -11.44 28.62 -1.97
CA ASN A 240 -12.56 28.20 -2.82
C ASN A 240 -13.93 28.71 -2.32
N TYR A 241 -14.05 29.06 -1.04
CA TYR A 241 -15.31 29.46 -0.39
C TYR A 241 -15.12 30.70 0.50
N PRO A 242 -14.61 31.84 0.00
CA PRO A 242 -14.26 32.98 0.84
C PRO A 242 -15.45 33.50 1.67
N ARG A 243 -15.28 33.57 3.00
CA ARG A 243 -16.33 33.98 3.96
C ARG A 243 -16.86 35.41 3.77
N ASN A 244 -16.11 36.28 3.09
CA ASN A 244 -16.44 37.71 2.93
C ASN A 244 -17.37 38.01 1.73
N ASN A 245 -17.87 37.00 1.03
CA ASN A 245 -18.91 37.21 0.03
C ASN A 245 -20.29 37.25 0.73
N TYR A 246 -20.69 38.45 1.17
CA TYR A 246 -22.01 38.79 1.73
C TYR A 246 -23.22 38.53 0.79
N ASN A 247 -23.06 37.76 -0.30
CA ASN A 247 -24.09 37.48 -1.31
C ASN A 247 -24.31 35.99 -1.58
N LEU A 248 -24.15 35.11 -0.58
CA LEU A 248 -24.75 33.78 -0.63
C LEU A 248 -26.21 33.90 -0.18
N ARG A 249 -27.05 34.39 -1.08
CA ARG A 249 -28.50 34.23 -1.01
C ARG A 249 -28.76 32.73 -0.86
N SER A 250 -29.25 32.30 0.29
CA SER A 250 -29.76 30.95 0.48
C SER A 250 -30.79 30.69 -0.63
N PRO A 251 -30.78 29.53 -1.32
CA PRO A 251 -31.80 29.25 -2.33
C PRO A 251 -33.17 29.35 -1.65
N SER A 252 -33.96 30.36 -2.01
CA SER A 252 -35.34 30.46 -1.53
C SER A 252 -36.15 29.43 -2.30
N LYS A 253 -37.19 28.88 -1.65
CA LYS A 253 -38.09 27.84 -2.19
C LYS A 253 -38.80 28.18 -3.52
N GLN A 254 -38.51 29.31 -4.18
CA GLN A 254 -39.09 29.71 -5.46
C GLN A 254 -38.30 29.23 -6.69
N ASP A 255 -37.06 28.76 -6.54
CA ASP A 255 -36.27 28.27 -7.69
C ASP A 255 -36.68 26.85 -8.17
N TYR A 256 -37.71 26.24 -7.58
CA TYR A 256 -38.19 24.88 -7.90
C TYR A 256 -39.45 24.81 -8.78
N MET A 257 -40.01 25.94 -9.24
CA MET A 257 -41.30 25.95 -9.97
C MET A 257 -41.26 26.58 -11.37
N SER A 258 -40.08 26.83 -11.96
CA SER A 258 -39.98 27.54 -13.27
C SER A 258 -39.45 26.70 -14.43
N SER A 259 -39.26 25.39 -14.26
CA SER A 259 -38.74 24.51 -15.32
C SER A 259 -39.73 23.42 -15.71
N GLN A 260 -40.96 23.82 -16.07
CA GLN A 260 -41.82 23.01 -16.92
C GLN A 260 -42.46 23.89 -18.01
N PHE A 261 -42.28 23.44 -19.25
CA PHE A 261 -42.86 23.91 -20.51
C PHE A 261 -42.36 25.24 -21.06
N GLU A 262 -41.49 25.16 -22.08
CA GLU A 262 -41.82 25.71 -23.40
C GLU A 262 -41.01 25.04 -24.51
N ILE A 263 -41.74 24.60 -25.53
CA ILE A 263 -41.31 23.89 -26.73
C ILE A 263 -41.08 24.93 -27.85
N GLU A 264 -40.08 24.66 -28.70
CA GLU A 264 -39.83 25.19 -30.04
C GLU A 264 -39.46 26.68 -30.26
N LYS A 265 -38.25 26.91 -30.79
CA LYS A 265 -38.02 27.08 -32.24
C LYS A 265 -36.51 27.17 -32.57
N SER A 266 -36.07 26.36 -33.53
CA SER A 266 -34.79 26.53 -34.26
C SER A 266 -34.85 27.78 -35.17
N PRO A 267 -33.73 28.34 -35.70
CA PRO A 267 -32.92 27.65 -36.73
C PRO A 267 -31.39 27.88 -36.74
N LYS A 268 -30.69 26.86 -37.27
CA LYS A 268 -29.48 26.85 -38.11
C LYS A 268 -28.26 27.73 -37.72
N LYS A 269 -27.12 27.06 -37.51
CA LYS A 269 -25.96 27.13 -38.44
C LYS A 269 -25.01 25.94 -38.27
N GLN A 270 -24.63 25.39 -39.42
CA GLN A 270 -23.64 24.34 -39.61
C GLN A 270 -22.22 24.83 -39.31
N SER A 271 -21.38 23.97 -38.74
CA SER A 271 -20.05 23.74 -39.28
C SER A 271 -19.57 22.33 -38.91
N ASN A 272 -19.30 21.55 -39.96
CA ASN A 272 -18.57 20.30 -39.95
C ASN A 272 -17.12 20.55 -39.51
N ILE A 273 -16.52 19.59 -38.80
CA ILE A 273 -15.12 19.10 -38.88
C ILE A 273 -15.11 17.80 -38.04
N SER A 274 -15.33 16.66 -38.68
CA SER A 274 -14.33 15.69 -39.18
C SER A 274 -13.73 14.79 -38.10
N LYS A 275 -14.22 13.54 -38.13
CA LYS A 275 -13.62 12.35 -37.52
C LYS A 275 -12.21 12.13 -38.09
N SER A 276 -11.22 11.91 -37.23
CA SER A 276 -10.01 11.17 -37.60
C SER A 276 -9.86 9.97 -36.67
N GLN A 277 -9.66 8.85 -37.33
CA GLN A 277 -9.59 7.48 -36.84
C GLN A 277 -8.11 7.08 -36.85
N ILE A 278 -7.72 6.11 -36.00
CA ILE A 278 -6.50 5.26 -36.08
C ILE A 278 -5.23 5.98 -35.52
N TYR A 279 -4.44 5.45 -34.57
CA TYR A 279 -3.75 4.16 -34.54
C TYR A 279 -3.57 3.57 -33.13
N SER A 280 -3.81 2.26 -33.05
CA SER A 280 -3.17 1.32 -32.13
C SER A 280 -1.67 1.21 -32.45
N THR A 281 -0.82 1.37 -31.45
CA THR A 281 0.57 0.90 -31.51
C THR A 281 0.89 0.11 -30.25
N ASP A 282 1.07 -1.20 -30.48
CA ASP A 282 1.80 -2.13 -29.62
C ASP A 282 3.14 -1.54 -29.19
N PHE A 283 3.45 -1.56 -27.89
CA PHE A 283 4.81 -1.41 -27.40
C PHE A 283 5.33 -2.77 -26.92
N ARG A 284 6.15 -3.40 -27.78
CA ARG A 284 7.05 -4.49 -27.42
C ARG A 284 8.50 -4.00 -27.53
N TYR A 285 9.24 -4.22 -26.43
CA TYR A 285 10.70 -4.36 -26.27
C TYR A 285 11.64 -3.19 -26.63
N SER A 286 12.51 -2.82 -25.68
CA SER A 286 13.90 -3.31 -25.70
C SER A 286 14.68 -2.94 -24.43
N LYS A 287 15.38 -3.93 -23.87
CA LYS A 287 16.56 -3.73 -23.00
C LYS A 287 17.65 -3.07 -23.82
N ASN A 288 18.37 -2.11 -23.24
CA ASN A 288 19.84 -2.12 -23.28
C ASN A 288 20.41 -1.23 -22.18
N ASN A 289 21.39 -1.82 -21.50
CA ASN A 289 22.33 -1.17 -20.60
C ASN A 289 23.16 -0.15 -21.38
N GLU A 290 23.47 0.99 -20.75
CA GLU A 290 24.82 1.52 -20.75
C GLU A 290 25.02 2.44 -19.53
N PHE A 291 25.92 2.01 -18.65
CA PHE A 291 26.60 2.84 -17.66
C PHE A 291 27.43 3.91 -18.39
N GLN A 292 27.48 5.13 -17.85
CA GLN A 292 28.72 5.91 -17.60
C GLN A 292 28.39 7.22 -16.89
N ASN A 293 28.93 7.34 -15.67
CA ASN A 293 29.53 8.50 -15.01
C ASN A 293 29.16 9.93 -15.49
N TYR A 294 28.77 10.80 -14.55
CA TYR A 294 29.53 12.02 -14.26
C TYR A 294 29.29 12.51 -12.83
N ILE A 295 30.38 12.89 -12.19
CA ILE A 295 30.54 13.51 -10.87
C ILE A 295 30.32 15.02 -10.98
N GLN A 296 29.57 15.61 -10.04
CA GLN A 296 29.99 16.74 -9.18
C GLN A 296 28.95 16.97 -8.08
#